data_AF-A0A4Q6GN65-F1
#
_entry.id   AF-A0A4Q6GN65-F1
#
_cell.length_a   1.000
_cell.length_b   1.000
_cell.length_c   1.000
_cell.angle_alpha   90.00
_cell.angle_beta   90.00
_cell.angle_gamma   90.00
#
_symmetry.space_group_name_H-M   'P 1'
#
loop_
_entity.id
_entity.type
_entity.pdbx_description
1 polymer ?
#
loop_
_entity_poly.entity_id
_entity_poly.type
_entity_poly.pdbx_seq_one_letter_code
_entity_poly.pdbx_strand_id
1 'polypeptide(L)' 'CYLQIVLADGLPGVGRDRLMADMDAWGYSFRLGSTQAWFEHDAEDARAWLATRGLLPAP' A
#
# COMPACT_ATOMS: atom_id res chain seq x y z
N CYS A 1 -2.50 5.40 -1.99
CA CYS A 1 -2.31 3.94 -2.03
C CYS A 1 -1.16 3.50 -1.14
N TYR A 2 0.12 3.70 -1.51
CA TYR A 2 1.24 3.06 -0.78
C TYR A 2 1.32 3.45 0.70
N LEU A 3 1.29 4.76 0.99
CA LEU A 3 1.34 5.25 2.37
C LEU A 3 0.17 4.76 3.22
N GLN A 4 -1.03 4.66 2.63
CA GLN A 4 -2.20 4.15 3.34
C GLN A 4 -2.03 2.67 3.71
N ILE A 5 -1.50 1.87 2.78
CA ILE A 5 -1.23 0.44 2.98
C ILE A 5 -0.24 0.23 4.12
N VAL A 6 0.90 0.94 4.13
CA VAL A 6 1.91 0.77 5.19
C VAL A 6 1.45 1.29 6.55
N LEU A 7 0.59 2.33 6.59
CA LEU A 7 0.01 2.83 7.85
C LEU A 7 -1.11 1.93 8.39
N ALA A 8 -1.73 1.10 7.55
CA ALA A 8 -2.82 0.22 7.96
C ALA A 8 -2.39 -0.83 9.00
N ASP A 9 -1.12 -1.23 9.02
CA ASP A 9 -0.57 -2.11 10.05
C ASP A 9 -0.63 -1.49 11.47
N GLY A 10 -0.69 -0.15 11.56
CA GLY A 10 -0.88 0.56 12.83
C GLY A 10 -2.33 0.73 13.27
N LEU A 11 -3.31 0.29 12.46
CA LEU A 11 -4.74 0.45 12.74
C LEU A 11 -5.36 -0.88 13.20
N PRO A 12 -5.87 -0.96 14.45
CA PRO A 12 -6.49 -2.19 14.96
C PRO A 12 -7.64 -2.68 14.08
N GLY A 13 -7.58 -3.95 13.68
CA GLY A 13 -8.62 -4.59 12.86
C GLY A 13 -8.60 -4.23 11.37
N VAL A 14 -7.62 -3.44 10.92
CA VAL A 14 -7.40 -3.16 9.50
C VAL A 14 -6.23 -4.03 9.01
N GLY A 15 -4.98 -3.60 9.21
CA GLY A 15 -3.82 -4.27 8.63
C GLY A 15 -3.74 -4.08 7.12
N ARG A 16 -2.52 -4.13 6.57
CA ARG A 16 -2.30 -3.89 5.13
C ARG A 16 -3.02 -4.88 4.23
N ASP A 17 -3.05 -6.16 4.60
CA ASP A 17 -3.63 -7.23 3.76
C ASP A 17 -5.13 -7.00 3.55
N ARG A 18 -5.86 -6.66 4.64
CA ARG A 18 -7.27 -6.32 4.57
C ARG A 18 -7.51 -5.07 3.73
N LEU A 19 -6.71 -4.02 3.94
CA LEU A 19 -6.86 -2.77 3.20
C LEU A 19 -6.64 -2.98 1.70
N MET A 20 -5.64 -3.79 1.30
CA MET A 20 -5.42 -4.11 -0.11
C MET A 20 -6.59 -4.87 -0.72
N ALA A 21 -7.16 -5.83 0.01
CA ALA A 21 -8.36 -6.56 -0.43
C ALA A 21 -9.59 -5.63 -0.54
N ASP A 22 -9.76 -4.71 0.42
CA ASP A 22 -10.83 -3.72 0.36
C ASP A 22 -10.64 -2.73 -0.80
N MET A 23 -9.41 -2.30 -1.09
CA MET A 23 -9.10 -1.47 -2.26
C MET A 23 -9.47 -2.16 -3.58
N ASP A 24 -9.16 -3.44 -3.71
CA ASP A 24 -9.57 -4.25 -4.86
C ASP A 24 -11.11 -4.34 -4.96
N ALA A 25 -11.80 -4.58 -3.83
CA ALA A 25 -13.26 -4.62 -3.78
C ALA A 25 -13.93 -3.27 -4.09
N TRP A 26 -13.26 -2.15 -3.77
CA TRP A 26 -13.70 -0.81 -4.12
C TRP A 26 -13.45 -0.45 -5.59
N GLY A 27 -12.74 -1.30 -6.34
CA GLY A 27 -12.48 -1.14 -7.76
C GLY A 27 -11.21 -0.35 -8.09
N TYR A 28 -10.23 -0.30 -7.18
CA TYR A 28 -8.90 0.19 -7.53
C TYR A 28 -8.30 -0.70 -8.62
N SER A 29 -7.67 -0.08 -9.62
CA SER A 29 -7.07 -0.78 -10.75
C SER A 29 -5.62 -0.38 -10.90
N PHE A 30 -4.74 -1.38 -10.90
CA PHE A 30 -3.30 -1.23 -11.09
C PHE A 30 -2.84 -2.09 -12.26
N ARG A 31 -1.65 -1.79 -12.81
CA ARG A 31 -1.12 -2.46 -14.01
C ARG A 31 -1.05 -3.99 -13.87
N LEU A 32 -0.76 -4.47 -12.66
CA LEU A 32 -0.63 -5.90 -12.34
C LEU A 32 -1.93 -6.56 -11.84
N GLY A 33 -3.07 -5.86 -11.93
CA GLY A 33 -4.40 -6.44 -11.72
C GLY A 33 -4.91 -6.48 -10.27
N SER A 34 -4.03 -6.45 -9.26
CA SER A 34 -4.43 -6.32 -7.86
C SER A 34 -3.59 -5.27 -7.11
N THR A 35 -4.16 -4.73 -6.04
CA THR A 35 -3.47 -3.80 -5.14
C THR A 35 -2.26 -4.48 -4.51
N GLN A 36 -2.35 -5.76 -4.15
CA GLN A 36 -1.24 -6.52 -3.60
C GLN A 36 -0.09 -6.69 -4.60
N ALA A 37 -0.38 -7.13 -5.83
CA ALA A 37 0.65 -7.32 -6.85
C ALA A 37 1.34 -5.99 -7.18
N TRP A 38 0.58 -4.90 -7.22
CA TRP A 38 1.13 -3.56 -7.34
C TRP A 38 2.04 -3.18 -6.16
N PHE A 39 1.59 -3.38 -4.93
CA PHE A 39 2.35 -3.03 -3.73
C PHE A 39 3.68 -3.79 -3.63
N GLU A 40 3.69 -5.07 -4.03
CA GLU A 40 4.85 -5.96 -3.94
C GLU A 40 5.82 -5.82 -5.13
N HIS A 41 5.33 -5.43 -6.31
CA HIS A 41 6.11 -5.57 -7.55
C HIS A 41 6.08 -4.36 -8.52
N ASP A 42 5.30 -3.31 -8.23
CA ASP A 42 5.14 -2.15 -9.14
C ASP A 42 4.91 -0.83 -8.39
N ALA A 43 5.45 -0.72 -7.18
CA ALA A 43 5.27 0.44 -6.30
C ALA A 43 6.59 1.11 -5.86
N GLU A 44 7.70 0.79 -6.52
CA GLU A 44 9.04 1.29 -6.23
C GLU A 44 9.09 2.81 -6.24
N ASP A 45 8.50 3.46 -7.24
CA ASP A 45 8.47 4.93 -7.34
C ASP A 45 7.76 5.56 -6.14
N ALA A 46 6.61 5.01 -5.74
CA ALA A 46 5.86 5.50 -4.59
C ALA A 46 6.64 5.30 -3.29
N ARG A 47 7.27 4.14 -3.12
CA ARG A 47 8.13 3.84 -1.97
C ARG A 47 9.34 4.77 -1.91
N ALA A 48 10.03 4.98 -3.03
CA ALA A 48 11.20 5.85 -3.13
C ALA A 48 10.82 7.30 -2.80
N TRP A 49 9.72 7.80 -3.36
CA TRP A 49 9.23 9.14 -3.07
C TRP A 49 8.95 9.33 -1.57
N LEU A 50 8.32 8.36 -0.91
CA LEU A 50 8.06 8.42 0.54
C LEU A 50 9.35 8.34 1.36
N ALA A 51 10.28 7.48 0.97
CA ALA A 51 11.57 7.33 1.65
C ALA A 51 12.38 8.63 1.60
N THR A 52 12.48 9.28 0.44
CA THR A 52 13.22 10.55 0.29
C THR A 52 12.67 11.69 1.15
N ARG A 53 11.44 11.57 1.63
CA ARG A 53 10.76 12.56 2.46
C ARG A 53 10.62 12.14 3.93
N GLY A 54 11.14 10.96 4.30
CA GLY A 54 11.01 10.44 5.66
C GLY A 54 9.57 10.12 6.06
N LEU A 55 8.72 9.72 5.11
CA LEU A 55 7.30 9.44 5.34
C LEU A 55 6.97 7.95 5.48
N LEU A 56 7.95 7.06 5.31
CA LEU A 56 7.76 5.65 5.58
C LEU A 56 7.64 5.43 7.09
N PRO A 57 6.76 4.51 7.55
CA PRO A 57 6.71 4.12 8.95
C PRO A 57 8.08 3.63 9.42
N ALA A 58 8.41 3.90 10.68
CA ALA A 58 9.58 3.31 11.30
C ALA A 58 9.44 1.76 11.34
N PRO A 59 10.54 1.02 11.20
CA PRO A 59 10.53 -0.45 11.31
C PRO A 59 10.09 -0.93 12.70
#